data_AF-A0A6I3EX21-F1
#
_entry.id   AF-A0A6I3EX21-F1
#
_cell.length_a   1.000
_cell.length_b   1.000
_cell.length_c   1.000
_cell.angle_alpha   90.00
_cell.angle_beta   90.00
_cell.angle_gamma   90.00
#
_symmetry.space_group_name_H-M   'P 1'
#
loop_
_entity.id
_entity.type
_entity.pdbx_description
1 polymer ?
#
loop_
_entity_poly.entity_id
_entity_poly.type
_entity_poly.pdbx_seq_one_letter_code
_entity_poly.pdbx_strand_id
1 'polypeptide(L)'
;MPQIDDRDSGAPAGAPTAQTALPPVGARVLAFVAILLAGAAGGTIGYAFADLQTTGDSSVWTGLGAILGALIAAGGTAVVVVLTLRAMGEWRTIKSVNPDAIDGRRRTPPPSGGVRQQPRVR
;
A
#
# COMPACT_ATOMS: atom_id res chain seq x y z
N MET A 1 6.66 56.30 11.40
CA MET A 1 5.82 55.11 11.19
C MET A 1 6.73 53.96 10.78
N PRO A 2 7.18 53.09 11.71
CA PRO A 2 7.86 51.86 11.35
C PRO A 2 6.80 50.79 11.09
N GLN A 3 6.53 50.54 9.82
CA GLN A 3 5.72 49.40 9.40
C GLN A 3 6.63 48.17 9.47
N ILE A 4 6.57 47.44 10.58
CA ILE A 4 7.11 46.08 10.65
C ILE A 4 6.24 45.25 9.70
N ASP A 5 6.85 44.80 8.62
CA ASP A 5 6.20 43.96 7.63
C ASP A 5 6.22 42.52 8.16
N ASP A 6 5.10 42.04 8.70
CA ASP A 6 4.89 40.66 9.17
C ASP A 6 4.88 39.63 8.01
N ARG A 7 5.60 39.88 6.92
CA ARG A 7 5.51 39.12 5.65
C ARG A 7 6.35 37.85 5.57
N ASP A 8 6.98 37.42 6.66
CA ASP A 8 7.88 36.26 6.61
C ASP A 8 7.48 35.08 7.50
N SER A 9 6.26 35.05 8.04
CA SER A 9 5.70 33.83 8.67
C SER A 9 4.76 33.05 7.74
N GLY A 10 4.93 33.22 6.43
CA GLY A 10 4.34 32.35 5.42
C GLY A 10 5.04 31.00 5.38
N ALA A 11 4.88 30.18 6.42
CA ALA A 11 5.04 28.74 6.24
C ALA A 11 4.07 28.33 5.11
N PRO A 12 4.54 27.69 4.03
CA PRO A 12 3.68 27.39 2.89
C PRO A 12 2.46 26.60 3.40
N ALA A 13 1.26 27.13 3.14
CA ALA A 13 -0.05 26.57 3.46
C ALA A 13 -0.34 25.31 2.61
N GLY A 14 0.59 24.35 2.64
CA GLY A 14 0.62 23.17 1.79
C GLY A 14 1.73 22.17 2.13
N ALA A 15 2.39 22.26 3.29
CA ALA A 15 3.18 21.12 3.76
C ALA A 15 2.20 19.93 3.96
N PRO A 16 2.30 18.85 3.16
CA PRO A 16 1.38 17.74 3.27
C PRO A 16 1.54 17.16 4.67
N THR A 17 0.53 17.32 5.53
CA THR A 17 0.46 16.60 6.80
C THR A 17 0.69 15.14 6.48
N ALA A 18 1.81 14.59 6.96
CA ALA A 18 2.25 13.24 6.65
C ALA A 18 1.06 12.29 6.81
N GLN A 19 0.51 11.82 5.68
CA GLN A 19 -0.59 10.87 5.71
C GLN A 19 -0.05 9.63 6.40
N THR A 20 -0.57 9.35 7.60
CA THR A 20 -0.20 8.18 8.38
C THR A 20 -0.36 6.94 7.50
N ALA A 21 0.76 6.39 7.03
CA ALA A 21 0.85 5.22 6.16
C ALA A 21 0.56 3.91 6.91
N LEU A 22 -0.06 3.98 8.08
CA LEU A 22 -0.38 2.84 8.92
C LEU A 22 -1.55 2.09 8.27
N PRO A 23 -1.36 0.87 7.71
CA PRO A 23 -2.46 0.12 7.10
C PRO A 23 -3.64 -0.01 8.08
N PRO A 24 -4.89 0.09 7.60
CA PRO A 24 -6.08 0.09 8.44
C PRO A 24 -6.13 -1.15 9.33
N VAL A 25 -6.61 -0.98 10.57
CA VAL A 25 -6.56 -2.01 11.61
C VAL A 25 -7.23 -3.31 11.16
N GLY A 26 -8.38 -3.23 10.49
CA GLY A 26 -9.09 -4.40 9.96
C GLY A 26 -8.26 -5.23 8.98
N ALA A 27 -7.47 -4.58 8.12
CA ALA A 27 -6.59 -5.28 7.18
C ALA A 27 -5.47 -6.06 7.90
N ARG A 28 -4.94 -5.50 9.00
CA ARG A 28 -3.94 -6.18 9.83
C ARG A 28 -4.51 -7.39 10.55
N VAL A 29 -5.74 -7.26 11.07
CA VAL A 29 -6.43 -8.37 11.74
C VAL A 29 -6.69 -9.51 10.77
N LEU A 30 -7.24 -9.21 9.58
CA LEU A 30 -7.49 -10.23 8.56
C LEU A 30 -6.19 -10.91 8.09
N ALA A 31 -5.13 -10.14 7.88
CA ALA A 31 -3.80 -10.65 7.56
C ALA A 31 -3.32 -11.65 8.61
N PHE A 32 -3.38 -11.25 9.88
CA PHE A 32 -2.95 -12.09 11.00
C PHE A 32 -3.77 -13.37 11.10
N VAL A 33 -5.10 -13.27 11.01
CA VAL A 33 -6.00 -14.43 11.04
C VAL A 33 -5.70 -15.39 9.90
N ALA A 34 -5.51 -14.88 8.67
CA ALA A 34 -5.17 -15.71 7.52
C ALA A 34 -3.84 -16.47 7.72
N ILE A 35 -2.81 -15.80 8.24
CA ILE A 35 -1.51 -16.43 8.52
C ILE A 35 -1.64 -17.51 9.60
N LEU A 36 -2.41 -17.26 10.67
CA LEU A 36 -2.64 -18.25 11.72
C LEU A 36 -3.40 -19.48 11.20
N LEU A 37 -4.45 -19.27 10.41
CA LEU A 37 -5.22 -20.36 9.82
C LEU A 37 -4.36 -21.18 8.85
N ALA A 38 -3.56 -20.52 8.02
CA ALA A 38 -2.62 -21.19 7.13
C ALA A 38 -1.55 -21.97 7.89
N GLY A 39 -0.99 -21.39 8.95
CA GLY A 39 -0.01 -22.07 9.82
C GLY A 39 -0.60 -23.29 10.52
N ALA A 40 -1.81 -23.19 11.07
CA ALA A 40 -2.51 -24.32 11.70
C ALA A 40 -2.78 -25.45 10.69
N ALA A 41 -3.27 -25.10 9.49
CA ALA A 41 -3.46 -26.07 8.42
C ALA A 41 -2.13 -26.71 7.97
N GLY A 42 -1.09 -25.91 7.75
CA GLY A 42 0.24 -26.40 7.37
C GLY A 42 0.86 -27.30 8.43
N GLY A 43 0.68 -26.99 9.72
CA GLY A 43 1.20 -27.80 10.81
C GLY A 43 0.49 -29.14 10.96
N THR A 44 -0.84 -29.17 10.80
CA THR A 44 -1.59 -30.43 10.81
C THR A 44 -1.19 -31.33 9.64
N ILE A 45 -1.01 -30.77 8.44
CA ILE A 45 -0.51 -31.49 7.27
C ILE A 45 0.92 -31.99 7.51
N GLY A 46 1.81 -31.16 8.03
CA GLY A 46 3.21 -31.52 8.30
C GLY A 46 3.35 -32.60 9.37
N TYR A 47 2.49 -32.57 10.40
CA TYR A 47 2.40 -33.64 11.40
C TYR A 47 1.99 -34.96 10.75
N ALA A 48 0.87 -34.97 10.02
CA ALA A 48 0.36 -36.18 9.37
C ALA A 48 1.35 -36.74 8.36
N PHE A 49 2.05 -35.88 7.61
CA PHE A 49 3.07 -36.30 6.68
C PHE A 49 4.24 -37.00 7.41
N ALA A 50 4.78 -36.39 8.46
CA ALA A 50 5.88 -36.97 9.22
C ALA A 50 5.46 -38.28 9.93
N ASP A 51 4.23 -38.36 10.43
CA ASP A 51 3.67 -39.58 11.03
C ASP A 51 3.66 -40.75 10.04
N LEU A 52 3.25 -40.49 8.79
CA LEU A 52 3.26 -41.49 7.71
C LEU A 52 4.68 -41.94 7.31
N GLN A 53 5.70 -41.11 7.55
CA GLN A 53 7.09 -41.46 7.21
C GLN A 53 7.81 -42.25 8.31
N THR A 54 7.21 -42.40 9.49
CA THR A 54 7.84 -43.09 10.64
C THR A 54 7.16 -44.42 10.95
N THR A 55 7.95 -45.47 11.18
CA THR A 55 7.46 -46.75 11.69
C THR A 55 7.75 -46.83 13.20
N GLY A 56 6.80 -46.40 14.04
CA GLY A 56 6.89 -46.45 15.50
C GLY A 56 6.81 -45.09 16.19
N ASP A 57 6.90 -45.06 17.53
CA ASP A 57 6.75 -43.85 18.34
C ASP A 57 7.96 -42.91 18.19
N SER A 58 7.85 -41.94 17.28
CA SER A 58 8.82 -40.86 17.10
C SER A 58 8.16 -39.50 17.18
N SER A 59 7.74 -39.12 18.39
CA SER A 59 7.10 -37.83 18.69
C SER A 59 7.94 -36.61 18.29
N VAL A 60 9.27 -36.75 18.31
CA VAL A 60 10.19 -35.68 17.90
C VAL A 60 10.09 -35.42 16.39
N TRP A 61 10.07 -36.47 15.57
CA TRP A 61 10.01 -36.34 14.12
C TRP A 61 8.64 -35.84 13.65
N THR A 62 7.56 -36.34 14.25
CA THR A 62 6.20 -35.87 13.95
C THR A 62 5.97 -34.42 14.40
N GLY A 63 6.50 -34.05 15.57
CA GLY A 63 6.50 -32.67 16.06
C GLY A 63 7.30 -31.72 15.16
N LEU A 64 8.47 -32.16 14.68
CA LEU A 64 9.28 -31.36 13.76
C LEU A 64 8.58 -31.15 12.42
N GLY A 65 7.92 -32.19 11.88
CA GLY A 65 7.07 -32.08 10.69
C GLY A 65 5.96 -31.06 10.86
N ALA A 66 5.30 -31.06 12.03
CA ALA A 66 4.27 -30.08 12.37
C ALA A 66 4.81 -28.64 12.37
N ILE A 67 5.97 -28.42 13.01
CA ILE A 67 6.58 -27.08 13.09
C ILE A 67 7.03 -26.60 11.71
N LEU A 68 7.73 -27.43 10.94
CA LEU A 68 8.17 -27.04 9.59
C LEU A 68 6.98 -26.76 8.67
N GLY A 69 5.97 -27.63 8.68
CA GLY A 69 4.76 -27.45 7.89
C GLY A 69 4.04 -26.15 8.23
N ALA A 70 3.91 -25.83 9.51
CA ALA A 70 3.30 -24.59 9.98
C ALA A 70 4.11 -23.36 9.53
N LEU A 71 5.44 -23.39 9.67
CA LEU A 71 6.32 -22.27 9.32
C LEU A 71 6.33 -21.99 7.82
N ILE A 72 6.38 -23.03 6.98
CA ILE A 72 6.38 -22.89 5.52
C ILE A 72 5.02 -22.31 5.05
N ALA A 73 3.91 -22.86 5.55
CA ALA A 73 2.58 -22.39 5.18
C ALA A 73 2.29 -20.96 5.67
N ALA A 74 2.65 -20.64 6.91
CA ALA A 74 2.52 -19.30 7.47
C ALA A 74 3.43 -18.30 6.74
N GLY A 75 4.68 -18.68 6.47
CA GLY A 75 5.65 -17.86 5.75
C GLY A 75 5.19 -17.53 4.34
N GLY A 76 4.74 -18.53 3.57
CA GLY A 76 4.20 -18.31 2.22
C GLY A 76 2.98 -17.40 2.23
N THR A 77 2.06 -17.61 3.17
CA THR A 77 0.86 -16.78 3.32
C THR A 77 1.22 -15.33 3.70
N ALA A 78 2.20 -15.14 4.59
CA ALA A 78 2.66 -13.80 4.96
C ALA A 78 3.17 -13.00 3.76
N VAL A 79 3.92 -13.64 2.86
CA VAL A 79 4.40 -13.00 1.63
C VAL A 79 3.22 -12.59 0.75
N VAL A 80 2.29 -13.50 0.48
CA VAL A 80 1.10 -13.20 -0.36
C VAL A 80 0.32 -12.03 0.21
N VAL A 81 0.04 -12.05 1.52
CA VAL A 81 -0.68 -10.98 2.21
C VAL A 81 0.03 -9.64 2.07
N VAL A 82 1.35 -9.59 2.28
CA VAL A 82 2.15 -8.36 2.12
C VAL A 82 2.06 -7.84 0.69
N LEU A 83 2.16 -8.72 -0.32
CA LEU A 83 2.03 -8.33 -1.73
C LEU A 83 0.63 -7.80 -2.04
N THR A 84 -0.42 -8.44 -1.52
CA THR A 84 -1.81 -7.98 -1.69
C THR A 84 -2.02 -6.60 -1.05
N LEU A 85 -1.54 -6.40 0.17
CA LEU A 85 -1.63 -5.11 0.85
C LEU A 85 -0.83 -4.03 0.12
N ARG A 86 0.35 -4.37 -0.40
CA ARG A 86 1.16 -3.46 -1.22
C ARG A 86 0.40 -3.04 -2.47
N ALA A 87 -0.17 -4.00 -3.19
CA ALA A 87 -0.98 -3.71 -4.37
C ALA A 87 -2.13 -2.75 -4.04
N MET A 88 -2.90 -3.04 -2.99
CA MET A 88 -3.98 -2.14 -2.54
C MET A 88 -3.49 -0.75 -2.14
N GLY A 89 -2.29 -0.65 -1.55
CA GLY A 89 -1.65 0.62 -1.21
C GLY A 89 -1.33 1.46 -2.45
N GLU A 90 -0.71 0.86 -3.47
CA GLU A 90 -0.35 1.54 -4.73
C GLU A 90 -1.60 2.07 -5.46
N TRP A 91 -2.67 1.26 -5.53
CA TRP A 91 -3.95 1.68 -6.12
C TRP A 91 -4.60 2.86 -5.39
N ARG A 92 -4.52 2.91 -4.06
CA ARG A 92 -5.08 4.02 -3.26
C ARG A 92 -4.32 5.33 -3.50
N THR A 93 -2.99 5.26 -3.63
CA THR A 93 -2.16 6.44 -3.91
C THR A 93 -2.52 7.07 -5.26
N ILE A 94 -2.72 6.25 -6.31
CA ILE A 94 -3.11 6.74 -7.64
C ILE A 94 -4.44 7.50 -7.60
N LYS A 95 -5.44 7.02 -6.84
CA LYS A 95 -6.73 7.72 -6.70
C LYS A 95 -6.63 9.05 -5.96
N SER A 96 -5.64 9.22 -5.08
CA SER A 96 -5.43 10.45 -4.31
C SER A 96 -4.63 11.53 -5.06
N VAL A 97 -3.92 11.17 -6.15
CA VAL A 97 -3.23 12.14 -7.01
C VAL A 97 -4.27 12.95 -7.79
N ASN A 98 -4.28 14.25 -7.52
CA ASN A 98 -5.37 15.18 -7.78
C ASN A 98 -5.74 15.32 -9.27
N PRO A 99 -7.02 15.11 -9.67
CA PRO A 99 -7.51 15.43 -11.02
C PRO A 99 -7.29 16.90 -11.43
N ASP A 100 -7.16 17.83 -10.48
CA ASP A 100 -6.86 19.25 -10.75
C ASP A 100 -5.45 19.45 -11.32
N ALA A 101 -4.50 18.56 -11.01
CA ALA A 101 -3.14 18.63 -11.57
C ALA A 101 -3.12 18.21 -13.05
N ILE A 102 -4.08 17.37 -13.47
CA ILE A 102 -4.31 17.02 -14.87
C ILE A 102 -5.07 18.15 -15.58
N ASP A 103 -5.97 18.86 -14.88
CA ASP A 103 -6.67 20.04 -15.42
C ASP A 103 -5.74 21.25 -15.62
N GLY A 104 -4.83 21.49 -14.68
CA GLY A 104 -3.83 22.58 -14.78
C GLY A 104 -2.84 22.40 -15.93
N ARG A 105 -2.52 21.16 -16.32
CA ARG A 105 -1.66 20.86 -17.48
C ARG A 105 -2.38 21.02 -18.83
N ARG A 106 -3.72 21.04 -18.83
CA ARG A 106 -4.56 21.29 -20.02
C ARG A 106 -4.89 22.75 -20.26
N ARG A 107 -4.54 23.67 -19.35
CA ARG A 107 -4.56 25.10 -19.63
C ARG A 107 -3.32 25.51 -20.44
N THR A 108 -3.19 25.01 -21.65
CA THR A 108 -2.56 25.82 -22.69
C THR A 108 -3.53 26.97 -22.95
N PRO A 109 -3.12 28.25 -22.77
CA PRO A 109 -3.91 29.36 -23.28
C PRO A 109 -4.21 29.07 -24.76
N PRO A 110 -5.44 29.31 -25.25
CA PRO A 110 -5.68 29.23 -26.68
C PRO A 110 -4.62 30.09 -27.38
N PRO A 111 -4.03 29.64 -28.51
CA PRO A 111 -3.08 30.47 -29.24
C PRO A 111 -3.74 31.82 -29.43
N SER A 112 -3.12 32.86 -28.89
CA SER A 112 -3.58 34.24 -28.96
C SER A 112 -3.73 34.59 -30.43
N GLY A 113 -4.91 34.32 -30.98
CA GLY A 113 -5.24 34.54 -32.38
C GLY A 113 -4.96 36.01 -32.64
N GLY A 114 -3.99 36.26 -33.52
CA GLY A 114 -3.50 37.58 -33.84
C GLY A 114 -4.67 38.54 -34.01
N VAL A 115 -4.62 39.65 -33.27
CA VAL A 115 -5.47 40.80 -33.49
C VAL A 115 -5.18 41.29 -34.90
N ARG A 116 -5.92 40.80 -35.89
CA ARG A 116 -5.92 41.35 -37.24
C ARG A 116 -6.50 42.75 -37.12
N GLN A 117 -5.64 43.75 -37.05
CA GLN A 117 -6.02 45.13 -37.23
C GLN A 117 -6.74 45.25 -38.57
N GLN A 118 -8.06 45.46 -38.53
CA GLN A 118 -8.82 45.81 -39.72
C GLN A 118 -8.33 47.19 -40.21
N PRO A 119 -7.95 47.34 -41.48
CA PRO A 119 -7.68 48.65 -42.04
C PRO A 119 -9.00 49.42 -42.07
N ARG A 120 -9.09 50.48 -41.27
CA ARG A 120 -10.24 51.38 -41.25
C ARG A 120 -10.26 52.13 -42.59
N VAL A 121 -11.14 51.73 -43.50
CA VAL A 121 -11.33 52.42 -44.77
C VAL A 121 -12.19 53.67 -44.49
N ARG A 122 -11.51 54.82 -44.57
CA ARG A 122 -11.96 56.23 -44.65
C ARG A 122 -13.24 56.64 -43.94
#